data_AF-A0A7S2P7J6-F1
#
_entry.id   AF-A0A7S2P7J6-F1
#
_cell.length_a   1.000
_cell.length_b   1.000
_cell.length_c   1.000
_cell.angle_alpha   90.00
_cell.angle_beta   90.00
_cell.angle_gamma   90.00
#
_symmetry.space_group_name_H-M   'P 1'
#
loop_
_entity.id
_entity.type
_entity.pdbx_description
1 polymer ?
#
loop_
_entity_poly.entity_id
_entity_poly.type
_entity_poly.pdbx_seq_one_letter_code
_entity_poly.pdbx_strand_id
1 'polypeptide(L)'
;SSPLHTSSRHAAALRGLSGPCRTKMVASTLVVRVTALCLIGGRAVASSMHLAKVCRGHTCNDAAYPILDYSEAEGTCFCRAHPCWNDNGVVHSCGEQSPYLTFSYDQSRNLSCGCSKTPFYASLHLSMNLCPGHYCDEAFPILDWDEEERRCICRQHPCHDLEGVKHSCDDAKFPILKYRQDALANDGKPKHVCECAAKMDTPAEKTEL
;
A
#
# COMPACT_ATOMS: atom_id res chain seq x y z
N SER A 1 40.42 3.23 -29.68
CA SER A 1 40.71 1.97 -30.37
C SER A 1 40.11 0.82 -29.60
N SER A 2 38.98 0.27 -30.10
CA SER A 2 38.37 -1.07 -29.89
C SER A 2 38.12 -1.61 -28.45
N PRO A 3 37.19 -2.56 -28.21
CA PRO A 3 36.42 -3.34 -29.18
C PRO A 3 34.88 -3.33 -29.01
N LEU A 4 34.24 -3.70 -30.13
CA LEU A 4 32.82 -4.02 -30.28
C LEU A 4 32.46 -5.32 -29.56
N HIS A 5 31.29 -5.35 -28.90
CA HIS A 5 30.70 -6.58 -28.38
C HIS A 5 29.57 -7.08 -29.31
N THR A 6 29.71 -8.34 -29.70
CA THR A 6 28.92 -9.06 -30.68
C THR A 6 27.60 -9.62 -30.13
N SER A 7 26.61 -9.56 -31.02
CA SER A 7 25.31 -10.23 -31.05
C SER A 7 25.32 -11.72 -30.70
N SER A 8 24.32 -12.17 -29.94
CA SER A 8 23.81 -13.55 -30.06
C SER A 8 22.28 -13.57 -29.98
N ARG A 9 21.66 -14.00 -31.08
CA ARG A 9 20.23 -14.29 -31.21
C ARG A 9 20.07 -15.81 -31.07
N HIS A 10 19.26 -16.26 -30.13
CA HIS A 10 18.74 -17.62 -30.15
C HIS A 10 17.21 -17.57 -30.28
N ALA A 11 16.76 -17.88 -31.50
CA ALA A 11 15.40 -18.30 -31.77
C ALA A 11 15.30 -19.80 -31.49
N ALA A 12 14.32 -20.22 -30.69
CA ALA A 12 13.93 -21.61 -30.57
C ALA A 12 12.41 -21.70 -30.70
N ALA A 13 11.99 -22.24 -31.85
CA ALA A 13 10.63 -22.64 -32.14
C ALA A 13 10.37 -24.03 -31.55
N LEU A 14 9.24 -24.24 -30.88
CA LEU A 14 8.67 -25.58 -30.73
C LEU A 14 7.15 -25.56 -30.98
N ARG A 15 6.79 -26.45 -31.91
CA ARG A 15 5.47 -26.80 -32.40
C ARG A 15 4.90 -27.96 -31.58
N GLY A 16 3.57 -28.08 -31.56
CA GLY A 16 2.85 -29.33 -31.30
C GLY A 16 2.02 -29.32 -30.02
N LEU A 17 0.82 -29.90 -29.92
CA LEU A 17 0.02 -30.71 -30.84
C LEU A 17 -1.46 -30.53 -30.44
N SER A 18 -2.32 -30.41 -31.44
CA SER A 18 -3.78 -30.47 -31.36
C SER A 18 -4.27 -31.90 -31.09
N GLY A 19 -5.18 -32.06 -30.12
CA GLY A 19 -5.92 -33.30 -29.89
C GLY A 19 -7.38 -33.01 -29.51
N PRO A 20 -8.38 -33.59 -30.19
CA PRO A 20 -9.79 -33.41 -29.82
C PRO A 20 -10.19 -34.39 -28.71
N CYS A 21 -10.56 -33.88 -27.53
CA CYS A 21 -11.15 -34.72 -26.48
C CYS A 21 -12.67 -34.64 -26.53
N ARG A 22 -13.28 -35.83 -26.61
CA ARG A 22 -14.70 -36.10 -26.85
C ARG A 22 -15.64 -35.48 -25.81
N THR A 23 -16.72 -34.92 -26.33
CA THR A 23 -17.97 -34.58 -25.67
C THR A 23 -18.63 -35.81 -25.02
N LYS A 24 -19.05 -35.69 -23.76
CA LYS A 24 -20.15 -36.47 -23.19
C LYS A 24 -21.07 -35.53 -22.39
N MET A 25 -22.29 -35.35 -22.88
CA MET A 25 -23.43 -34.82 -22.15
C MET A 25 -23.84 -35.82 -21.06
N VAL A 26 -24.08 -35.38 -19.83
CA VAL A 26 -25.07 -36.02 -18.93
C VAL A 26 -25.63 -34.99 -17.92
N ALA A 27 -26.97 -34.97 -17.86
CA ALA A 27 -27.86 -34.65 -16.74
C ALA A 27 -27.79 -33.31 -16.00
N SER A 28 -28.67 -32.41 -16.45
CA SER A 28 -29.71 -31.72 -15.66
C SER A 28 -29.57 -31.84 -14.13
N THR A 29 -29.14 -30.76 -13.49
CA THR A 29 -29.22 -30.58 -12.04
C THR A 29 -29.79 -29.21 -11.73
N LEU A 30 -30.73 -29.21 -10.79
CA LEU A 30 -31.50 -28.10 -10.27
C LEU A 30 -30.62 -26.85 -10.05
N VAL A 31 -30.90 -25.76 -10.78
CA VAL A 31 -30.22 -24.47 -10.59
C VAL A 31 -30.80 -23.79 -9.36
N VAL A 32 -30.30 -24.14 -8.17
CA VAL A 32 -30.53 -23.37 -6.96
C VAL A 32 -29.71 -22.08 -7.09
N ARG A 33 -30.38 -20.98 -7.45
CA ARG A 33 -29.77 -19.64 -7.44
C ARG A 33 -29.54 -19.20 -6.00
N VAL A 34 -28.42 -19.64 -5.41
CA VAL A 34 -27.88 -19.00 -4.20
C VAL A 34 -27.29 -17.67 -4.65
N THR A 35 -28.07 -16.60 -4.54
CA THR A 35 -27.55 -15.22 -4.58
C THR A 35 -26.65 -15.03 -3.37
N ALA A 36 -25.39 -15.41 -3.51
CA ALA A 36 -24.33 -15.05 -2.59
C ALA A 36 -24.17 -13.53 -2.67
N LEU A 37 -24.76 -12.84 -1.69
CA LEU A 37 -24.55 -11.42 -1.45
C LEU A 37 -23.08 -11.25 -1.05
N CYS A 38 -22.18 -11.15 -2.04
CA CYS A 38 -20.83 -10.67 -1.83
C CYS A 38 -20.95 -9.22 -1.39
N LEU A 39 -21.05 -9.01 -0.07
CA LEU A 39 -20.78 -7.71 0.52
C LEU A 39 -19.34 -7.38 0.11
N ILE A 40 -19.20 -6.49 -0.86
CA ILE A 40 -17.92 -5.93 -1.30
C ILE A 40 -17.41 -5.09 -0.13
N GLY A 41 -16.80 -5.76 0.84
CA GLY A 41 -16.09 -5.13 1.93
C GLY A 41 -14.81 -4.53 1.37
N GLY A 42 -14.90 -3.29 0.89
CA GLY A 42 -13.73 -2.48 0.58
C GLY A 42 -12.99 -2.19 1.87
N ARG A 43 -11.98 -3.01 2.20
CA ARG A 43 -11.05 -2.78 3.31
C ARG A 43 -9.66 -3.27 2.95
N ALA A 44 -8.88 -2.37 2.37
CA ALA A 44 -7.53 -2.09 2.80
C ALA A 44 -7.32 -0.59 2.43
N VAL A 45 -6.31 0.12 2.87
CA VAL A 45 -4.93 -0.06 2.44
C VAL A 45 -4.08 0.92 3.29
N ALA A 46 -2.88 0.54 3.75
CA ALA A 46 -1.66 1.13 3.21
C ALA A 46 -0.37 0.86 3.99
N SER A 47 0.63 0.43 3.22
CA SER A 47 2.06 0.65 3.44
C SER A 47 2.80 0.31 2.13
N SER A 48 3.69 1.19 1.67
CA SER A 48 4.53 0.96 0.50
C SER A 48 5.53 -0.19 0.73
N MET A 49 5.79 -1.00 -0.29
CA MET A 49 6.81 -2.04 -0.23
C MET A 49 8.22 -1.46 -0.16
N HIS A 50 8.49 -0.36 -0.88
CA HIS A 50 9.77 0.36 -0.76
C HIS A 50 9.99 0.81 0.68
N LEU A 51 9.01 1.49 1.28
CA LEU A 51 9.11 1.95 2.66
C LEU A 51 9.29 0.78 3.65
N ALA A 52 8.51 -0.31 3.49
CA ALA A 52 8.66 -1.50 4.32
C ALA A 52 10.07 -2.13 4.21
N LYS A 53 10.69 -2.08 3.03
CA LYS A 53 12.04 -2.59 2.77
C LYS A 53 13.12 -1.73 3.41
N VAL A 54 13.03 -0.40 3.32
CA VAL A 54 14.03 0.51 3.92
C VAL A 54 13.83 0.68 5.43
N CYS A 55 12.61 0.46 5.93
CA CYS A 55 12.25 0.61 7.34
C CYS A 55 11.97 -0.71 8.07
N ARG A 56 12.75 -1.76 7.78
CA ARG A 56 12.56 -3.07 8.42
C ARG A 56 12.62 -2.99 9.94
N GLY A 57 11.67 -3.63 10.60
CA GLY A 57 11.56 -3.68 12.05
C GLY A 57 11.11 -2.38 12.72
N HIS A 58 10.83 -1.31 11.97
CA HIS A 58 10.31 -0.07 12.54
C HIS A 58 8.77 -0.08 12.57
N THR A 59 8.18 0.46 13.64
CA THR A 59 6.71 0.59 13.78
C THR A 59 6.37 1.91 14.45
N CYS A 60 5.21 2.45 14.10
CA CYS A 60 4.67 3.68 14.67
C CYS A 60 3.37 3.37 15.40
N ASN A 61 3.48 3.27 16.73
CA ASN A 61 2.37 2.92 17.63
C ASN A 61 1.81 4.13 18.38
N ASP A 62 2.48 5.28 18.32
CA ASP A 62 1.99 6.52 18.90
C ASP A 62 0.92 7.12 17.98
N ALA A 63 -0.28 7.35 18.54
CA ALA A 63 -1.38 7.97 17.82
C ALA A 63 -1.04 9.40 17.36
N ALA A 64 -0.15 10.12 18.04
CA ALA A 64 0.30 11.46 17.65
C ALA A 64 1.37 11.43 16.54
N TYR A 65 1.98 10.27 16.29
CA TYR A 65 2.99 10.09 15.23
C TYR A 65 2.72 8.80 14.46
N PRO A 66 1.54 8.65 13.85
CA PRO A 66 1.12 7.34 13.37
C PRO A 66 1.85 6.94 12.08
N ILE A 67 2.40 7.88 11.31
CA ILE A 67 2.97 7.66 9.97
C ILE A 67 4.43 7.24 10.08
N LEU A 68 4.76 6.08 9.52
CA LEU A 68 6.13 5.66 9.27
C LEU A 68 6.69 6.44 8.07
N ASP A 69 7.88 7.00 8.21
CA ASP A 69 8.54 7.77 7.17
C ASP A 69 10.06 7.51 7.15
N TYR A 70 10.73 7.98 6.09
CA TYR A 70 12.16 7.77 5.87
C TYR A 70 12.91 9.08 5.62
N SER A 71 14.02 9.27 6.32
CA SER A 71 14.95 10.38 6.11
C SER A 71 16.12 9.86 5.29
N GLU A 72 16.19 10.25 4.01
CA GLU A 72 17.32 9.89 3.15
C GLU A 72 18.62 10.55 3.62
N ALA A 73 18.53 11.76 4.16
CA ALA A 73 19.68 12.51 4.66
C ALA A 73 20.33 11.82 5.88
N GLU A 74 19.51 11.25 6.78
CA GLU A 74 19.99 10.57 7.98
C GLU A 74 20.15 9.05 7.77
N GLY A 75 19.54 8.50 6.71
CA GLY A 75 19.47 7.07 6.47
C GLY A 75 18.61 6.33 7.50
N THR A 76 17.66 7.00 8.16
CA THR A 76 16.88 6.49 9.29
C THR A 76 15.38 6.52 9.02
N CYS A 77 14.66 5.59 9.65
CA CYS A 77 13.20 5.61 9.69
C CYS A 77 12.72 6.23 10.99
N PHE A 78 11.63 6.98 10.89
CA PHE A 78 11.05 7.69 12.01
C PHE A 78 9.53 7.75 11.90
N CYS A 79 8.90 8.04 13.03
CA CYS A 79 7.46 8.24 13.12
C CYS A 79 7.15 9.74 13.08
N ARG A 80 6.12 10.12 12.32
CA ARG A 80 5.72 11.51 12.15
C ARG A 80 4.22 11.72 12.29
N ALA A 81 3.87 12.95 12.65
CA ALA A 81 2.50 13.44 12.63
C ALA A 81 1.96 13.51 11.20
N HIS A 82 0.64 13.40 11.05
CA HIS A 82 -0.01 13.60 9.77
C HIS A 82 0.21 15.04 9.29
N PRO A 83 0.64 15.27 8.03
CA PRO A 83 0.99 16.62 7.56
C PRO A 83 -0.20 17.59 7.60
N CYS A 84 -1.41 17.10 7.41
CA CYS A 84 -2.64 17.89 7.50
C CYS A 84 -3.12 18.20 8.93
N TRP A 85 -2.47 17.70 9.98
CA TRP A 85 -2.79 18.10 11.35
C TRP A 85 -2.25 19.49 11.69
N ASN A 86 -1.26 19.97 10.94
CA ASN A 86 -0.77 21.33 11.02
C ASN A 86 -0.25 21.77 9.65
N ASP A 87 -1.16 22.27 8.83
CA ASP A 87 -0.86 22.88 7.53
C ASP A 87 -0.74 24.39 7.71
N ASN A 88 0.46 24.87 8.06
CA ASN A 88 0.74 26.29 8.29
C ASN A 88 -0.20 26.95 9.33
N GLY A 89 -0.50 26.22 10.41
CA GLY A 89 -1.43 26.66 11.46
C GLY A 89 -2.89 26.32 11.17
N VAL A 90 -3.21 25.76 10.00
CA VAL A 90 -4.54 25.25 9.67
C VAL A 90 -4.63 23.77 10.02
N VAL A 91 -5.57 23.43 10.91
CA VAL A 91 -5.86 22.05 11.29
C VAL A 91 -6.99 21.53 10.41
N HIS A 92 -6.75 20.44 9.69
CA HIS A 92 -7.77 19.80 8.84
C HIS A 92 -8.47 18.65 9.58
N SER A 93 -9.77 18.47 9.31
CA SER A 93 -10.58 17.38 9.85
C SER A 93 -11.58 16.88 8.80
N CYS A 94 -12.11 15.67 9.02
CA CYS A 94 -13.01 15.01 8.10
C CYS A 94 -14.34 14.62 8.74
N GLY A 95 -15.43 14.74 7.99
CA GLY A 95 -16.77 14.36 8.44
C GLY A 95 -17.05 12.86 8.31
N GLU A 96 -18.23 12.43 8.76
CA GLU A 96 -18.61 11.00 8.86
C GLU A 96 -18.64 10.26 7.51
N GLN A 97 -19.02 10.95 6.43
CA GLN A 97 -19.13 10.32 5.09
C GLN A 97 -17.77 9.95 4.48
N SER A 98 -16.68 10.55 4.95
CA SER A 98 -15.32 10.34 4.45
C SER A 98 -14.34 10.59 5.60
N PRO A 99 -14.31 9.71 6.62
CA PRO A 99 -13.77 10.03 7.93
C PRO A 99 -12.24 9.95 8.01
N TYR A 100 -11.57 9.67 6.91
CA TYR A 100 -10.12 9.50 6.86
C TYR A 100 -9.46 10.68 6.18
N LEU A 101 -8.53 11.30 6.90
CA LEU A 101 -7.71 12.37 6.37
C LEU A 101 -6.70 11.78 5.38
N THR A 102 -6.52 12.46 4.26
CA THR A 102 -5.59 12.10 3.19
C THR A 102 -4.71 13.30 2.88
N PHE A 103 -3.56 13.03 2.28
CA PHE A 103 -2.70 14.09 1.79
C PHE A 103 -2.03 13.69 0.47
N SER A 104 -1.69 14.69 -0.32
CA SER A 104 -0.88 14.56 -1.52
C SER A 104 0.02 15.78 -1.66
N TYR A 105 1.04 15.65 -2.51
CA TYR A 105 1.92 16.75 -2.87
C TYR A 105 1.88 16.92 -4.38
N ASP A 106 1.72 18.15 -4.85
CA ASP A 106 1.82 18.44 -6.27
C ASP A 106 3.29 18.42 -6.75
N GLN A 107 3.52 18.68 -8.05
CA GLN A 107 4.88 18.73 -8.61
C GLN A 107 5.76 19.84 -8.01
N SER A 108 5.13 20.90 -7.49
CA SER A 108 5.80 22.01 -6.79
C SER A 108 5.99 21.73 -5.29
N ARG A 109 5.61 20.53 -4.83
CA ARG A 109 5.65 20.09 -3.43
C ARG A 109 4.73 20.92 -2.51
N ASN A 110 3.62 21.42 -3.05
CA ASN A 110 2.57 21.99 -2.21
C ASN A 110 1.72 20.87 -1.62
N LEU A 111 1.49 20.92 -0.31
CA LEU A 111 0.61 20.01 0.40
C LEU A 111 -0.84 20.26 -0.02
N SER A 112 -1.57 19.19 -0.32
CA SER A 112 -3.02 19.19 -0.50
C SER A 112 -3.65 18.18 0.45
N CYS A 113 -4.55 18.66 1.29
CA CYS A 113 -5.28 17.87 2.28
C CYS A 113 -6.68 17.56 1.77
N GLY A 114 -7.16 16.34 2.03
CA GLY A 114 -8.48 15.90 1.60
C GLY A 114 -9.05 14.81 2.50
N CYS A 115 -10.27 14.36 2.19
CA CYS A 115 -10.96 13.33 2.95
C CYS A 115 -11.35 12.15 2.05
N SER A 116 -11.27 10.92 2.58
CA SER A 116 -11.64 9.69 1.87
C SER A 116 -12.50 8.75 2.71
N LYS A 117 -13.19 7.83 2.02
CA LYS A 117 -13.94 6.73 2.65
C LYS A 117 -13.06 5.59 3.10
N THR A 118 -11.90 5.44 2.48
CA THR A 118 -10.91 4.41 2.79
C THR A 118 -9.77 5.02 3.61
N PRO A 119 -9.26 4.33 4.65
CA PRO A 119 -8.05 4.78 5.33
C PRO A 119 -6.92 5.03 4.34
N PHE A 120 -6.15 6.10 4.58
CA PHE A 120 -4.99 6.46 3.78
C PHE A 120 -3.77 6.50 4.70
N TYR A 121 -2.71 5.77 4.36
CA TYR A 121 -1.49 5.72 5.14
C TYR A 121 -0.27 5.77 4.22
N ALA A 122 0.20 6.97 3.92
CA ALA A 122 1.34 7.20 3.02
C ALA A 122 2.52 7.84 3.77
N SER A 123 3.73 7.61 3.26
CA SER A 123 4.94 8.30 3.72
C SER A 123 5.08 9.65 3.03
N LEU A 124 5.63 10.65 3.74
CA LEU A 124 5.94 11.93 3.13
C LEU A 124 7.15 11.82 2.21
N HIS A 125 8.14 11.01 2.56
CA HIS A 125 9.28 10.73 1.71
C HIS A 125 8.83 10.25 0.32
N LEU A 126 7.87 9.32 0.26
CA LEU A 126 7.27 8.91 -1.01
C LEU A 126 6.52 10.06 -1.67
N SER A 127 5.53 10.64 -0.99
CA SER A 127 4.59 11.56 -1.63
C SER A 127 5.23 12.89 -2.05
N MET A 128 6.18 13.40 -1.28
CA MET A 128 6.80 14.72 -1.48
C MET A 128 8.17 14.63 -2.18
N ASN A 129 9.00 13.62 -1.86
CA ASN A 129 10.39 13.58 -2.35
C ASN A 129 10.52 12.71 -3.60
N LEU A 130 9.99 11.48 -3.57
CA LEU A 130 10.14 10.53 -4.68
C LEU A 130 9.04 10.67 -5.74
N CYS A 131 7.81 10.96 -5.31
CA CYS A 131 6.61 10.91 -6.14
C CYS A 131 5.75 12.18 -6.11
N PRO A 132 6.34 13.39 -6.21
CA PRO A 132 5.54 14.61 -6.27
C PRO A 132 4.63 14.60 -7.51
N GLY A 133 3.39 15.04 -7.35
CA GLY A 133 2.36 15.11 -8.38
C GLY A 133 1.75 13.77 -8.79
N HIS A 134 2.11 12.65 -8.14
CA HIS A 134 1.55 11.34 -8.43
C HIS A 134 0.43 11.00 -7.45
N TYR A 135 -0.64 10.40 -7.96
CA TYR A 135 -1.78 9.92 -7.18
C TYR A 135 -2.22 8.56 -7.72
N CYS A 136 -2.82 7.77 -6.85
CA CYS A 136 -3.32 6.45 -7.20
C CYS A 136 -4.85 6.40 -7.13
N ASP A 137 -5.44 5.56 -7.96
CA ASP A 137 -6.88 5.31 -7.94
C ASP A 137 -7.28 4.36 -6.78
N GLU A 138 -8.59 4.18 -6.59
CA GLU A 138 -9.13 3.32 -5.53
C GLU A 138 -8.82 1.82 -5.74
N ALA A 139 -8.52 1.39 -6.97
CA ALA A 139 -8.19 -0.01 -7.26
C ALA A 139 -6.74 -0.34 -6.87
N PHE A 140 -5.83 0.64 -6.94
CA PHE A 140 -4.42 0.51 -6.62
C PHE A 140 -3.92 1.62 -5.69
N PRO A 141 -4.52 1.85 -4.51
CA PRO A 141 -4.38 3.12 -3.80
C PRO A 141 -3.05 3.29 -3.03
N ILE A 142 -2.08 2.35 -3.18
CA ILE A 142 -0.73 2.52 -2.62
C ILE A 142 0.17 3.19 -3.64
N LEU A 143 0.57 4.42 -3.31
CA LEU A 143 1.73 5.04 -3.93
C LEU A 143 3.02 4.37 -3.42
N ASP A 144 3.81 3.83 -4.34
CA ASP A 144 5.05 3.12 -4.05
C ASP A 144 6.15 3.56 -5.01
N TRP A 145 7.39 3.19 -4.69
CA TRP A 145 8.57 3.51 -5.49
C TRP A 145 9.21 2.24 -6.04
N ASP A 146 9.33 2.17 -7.36
CA ASP A 146 10.11 1.13 -8.02
C ASP A 146 11.59 1.55 -8.07
N GLU A 147 12.43 0.91 -7.25
CA GLU A 147 13.87 1.23 -7.21
C GLU A 147 14.60 0.86 -8.50
N GLU A 148 14.16 -0.19 -9.20
CA GLU A 148 14.80 -0.69 -10.41
C GLU A 148 14.48 0.21 -11.60
N GLU A 149 13.18 0.49 -11.80
CA GLU A 149 12.70 1.35 -12.88
C GLU A 149 12.77 2.84 -12.53
N ARG A 150 13.13 3.17 -11.29
CA ARG A 150 13.25 4.54 -10.74
C ARG A 150 12.01 5.39 -11.02
N ARG A 151 10.83 4.83 -10.74
CA ARG A 151 9.56 5.50 -10.98
C ARG A 151 8.52 5.21 -9.91
N CYS A 152 7.56 6.12 -9.82
CA CYS A 152 6.38 5.96 -8.99
C CYS A 152 5.41 4.96 -9.62
N ILE A 153 4.84 4.12 -8.77
CA ILE A 153 3.87 3.10 -9.18
C ILE A 153 2.72 3.04 -8.19
N CYS A 154 1.57 2.62 -8.70
CA CYS A 154 0.38 2.34 -7.90
C CYS A 154 0.22 0.83 -7.74
N ARG A 155 0.01 0.36 -6.50
CA ARG A 155 -0.08 -1.07 -6.19
C ARG A 155 -1.32 -1.38 -5.36
N GLN A 156 -1.75 -2.65 -5.42
CA GLN A 156 -2.69 -3.20 -4.44
C GLN A 156 -1.99 -3.42 -3.10
N HIS A 157 -2.77 -3.60 -2.03
CA HIS A 157 -2.23 -3.88 -0.72
C HIS A 157 -1.41 -5.19 -0.71
N PRO A 158 -0.15 -5.20 -0.24
CA PRO A 158 0.68 -6.41 -0.23
C PRO A 158 0.05 -7.57 0.56
N CYS A 159 -0.80 -7.26 1.55
CA CYS A 159 -1.51 -8.26 2.34
C CYS A 159 -2.77 -8.84 1.67
N HIS A 160 -3.13 -8.42 0.45
CA HIS A 160 -4.26 -9.02 -0.27
C HIS A 160 -3.94 -10.40 -0.83
N ASP A 161 -2.66 -10.70 -1.04
CA ASP A 161 -2.16 -11.99 -1.51
C ASP A 161 -0.75 -12.21 -0.95
N LEU A 162 -0.67 -12.31 0.38
CA LEU A 162 0.59 -12.64 1.03
C LEU A 162 0.66 -14.15 1.19
N GLU A 163 1.49 -14.81 0.36
CA GLU A 163 1.66 -16.26 0.38
C GLU A 163 0.36 -17.04 0.10
N GLY A 164 -0.51 -16.51 -0.77
CA GLY A 164 -1.82 -17.10 -1.05
C GLY A 164 -2.87 -16.81 0.03
N VAL A 165 -2.54 -16.01 1.04
CA VAL A 165 -3.43 -15.63 2.14
C VAL A 165 -3.83 -14.17 1.99
N LYS A 166 -5.14 -13.95 1.95
CA LYS A 166 -5.73 -12.61 2.00
C LYS A 166 -5.96 -12.21 3.46
N HIS A 167 -5.37 -11.10 3.88
CA HIS A 167 -5.60 -10.52 5.20
C HIS A 167 -6.63 -9.38 5.12
N SER A 168 -7.38 -9.19 6.21
CA SER A 168 -8.37 -8.12 6.38
C SER A 168 -8.39 -7.64 7.83
N CYS A 169 -8.91 -6.43 8.04
CA CYS A 169 -9.17 -5.86 9.36
C CYS A 169 -10.67 -5.66 9.56
N ASP A 170 -11.28 -6.55 10.33
CA ASP A 170 -12.73 -6.56 10.54
C ASP A 170 -13.15 -5.77 11.78
N ASP A 171 -12.24 -5.62 12.76
CA ASP A 171 -12.47 -4.81 13.97
C ASP A 171 -12.59 -3.31 13.62
N ALA A 172 -13.71 -2.71 14.01
CA ALA A 172 -13.98 -1.29 13.81
C ALA A 172 -13.00 -0.38 14.58
N LYS A 173 -12.38 -0.87 15.66
CA LYS A 173 -11.35 -0.15 16.42
C LYS A 173 -10.00 -0.12 15.70
N PHE A 174 -9.73 -1.12 14.86
CA PHE A 174 -8.48 -1.26 14.13
C PHE A 174 -8.73 -1.44 12.62
N PRO A 175 -9.38 -0.48 11.94
CA PRO A 175 -9.86 -0.68 10.57
C PRO A 175 -8.74 -0.59 9.51
N ILE A 176 -7.52 -0.21 9.91
CA ILE A 176 -6.42 0.07 8.99
C ILE A 176 -5.53 -1.17 8.87
N LEU A 177 -5.48 -1.79 7.70
CA LEU A 177 -4.52 -2.85 7.41
C LEU A 177 -3.18 -2.24 7.00
N LYS A 178 -2.12 -2.53 7.75
CA LYS A 178 -0.74 -2.12 7.48
C LYS A 178 0.09 -3.32 7.03
N TYR A 179 1.08 -3.05 6.17
CA TYR A 179 2.09 -4.03 5.77
C TYR A 179 3.46 -3.55 6.23
N ARG A 180 4.25 -4.44 6.81
CA ARG A 180 5.66 -4.16 7.12
C ARG A 180 6.53 -5.38 6.93
N GLN A 181 7.82 -5.14 6.89
CA GLN A 181 8.83 -6.19 6.97
C GLN A 181 9.52 -6.09 8.33
N ASP A 182 9.59 -7.21 9.02
CA ASP A 182 10.42 -7.36 10.22
C ASP A 182 11.90 -7.45 9.84
N ALA A 183 12.77 -7.46 10.85
CA ALA A 183 14.17 -7.80 10.68
C ALA A 183 14.34 -9.16 9.96
N LEU A 184 15.48 -9.34 9.29
CA LEU A 184 15.77 -10.59 8.59
C LEU A 184 15.76 -11.75 9.58
N ALA A 185 15.06 -12.82 9.22
CA ALA A 185 15.13 -14.07 9.96
C ALA A 185 16.51 -14.74 9.74
N ASN A 186 16.75 -15.85 10.44
CA ASN A 186 18.01 -16.59 10.36
C ASN A 186 18.35 -17.10 8.94
N ASP A 187 17.35 -17.17 8.05
CA ASP A 187 17.49 -17.55 6.64
C ASP A 187 17.85 -16.37 5.71
N GLY A 188 18.01 -15.17 6.27
CA GLY A 188 18.30 -13.94 5.53
C GLY A 188 17.10 -13.35 4.80
N LYS A 189 15.88 -13.87 4.99
CA LYS A 189 14.66 -13.32 4.38
C LYS A 189 13.93 -12.40 5.35
N PRO A 190 13.34 -11.29 4.86
CA PRO A 190 12.48 -10.47 5.69
C PRO A 190 11.20 -11.25 6.02
N LYS A 191 10.78 -11.19 7.28
CA LYS A 191 9.45 -11.69 7.65
C LYS A 191 8.41 -10.64 7.28
N HIS A 192 7.43 -11.03 6.48
CA HIS A 192 6.32 -10.18 6.09
C HIS A 192 5.24 -10.16 7.17
N VAL A 193 4.74 -8.98 7.52
CA VAL A 193 3.75 -8.81 8.57
C VAL A 193 2.60 -7.96 8.07
N CYS A 194 1.39 -8.45 8.31
CA CYS A 194 0.13 -7.77 8.07
C CYS A 194 -0.55 -7.56 9.41
N GLU A 195 -0.78 -6.30 9.80
CA GLU A 195 -1.32 -5.97 11.12
C GLU A 195 -2.41 -4.90 11.01
N CYS A 196 -3.38 -4.99 11.91
CA CYS A 196 -4.46 -4.02 12.01
C CYS A 196 -4.08 -2.89 12.97
N ALA A 197 -4.28 -1.65 12.55
CA ALA A 197 -3.95 -0.46 13.30
C ALA A 197 -5.19 0.40 13.54
N ALA A 198 -5.15 1.15 14.64
CA ALA A 198 -6.20 2.08 15.00
C ALA A 198 -6.33 3.19 13.95
N LYS A 199 -7.52 3.81 13.91
CA LYS A 199 -7.72 5.01 13.13
C LYS A 199 -6.73 6.09 13.57
N MET A 200 -6.20 6.86 12.62
CA MET A 200 -5.43 8.05 12.93
C MET A 200 -6.39 9.13 13.41
N ASP A 201 -6.38 9.41 14.70
CA ASP A 201 -7.13 10.51 15.28
C ASP A 201 -6.17 11.68 15.51
N THR A 202 -6.60 12.90 15.19
CA THR A 202 -5.86 14.10 15.55
C THR A 202 -5.66 14.04 17.07
N PRO A 203 -4.42 14.12 17.59
CA PRO A 203 -4.22 14.12 19.03
C PRO A 203 -5.08 15.24 19.60
N ALA A 204 -5.99 14.89 20.52
CA ALA A 204 -6.78 15.88 21.22
C ALA A 204 -5.81 16.93 21.73
N GLU A 205 -6.07 18.21 21.47
CA GLU A 205 -5.28 19.28 22.09
C GLU A 205 -5.26 18.94 23.57
N LYS A 206 -4.09 18.57 24.08
CA LYS A 206 -3.91 18.45 25.52
C LYS A 206 -4.12 19.87 25.98
N THR A 207 -5.32 20.19 26.43
CA THR A 207 -5.57 21.38 27.23
C THR A 207 -4.71 21.20 28.46
N GLU A 208 -3.46 21.71 28.40
CA GLU A 208 -2.64 21.87 29.59
C GLU A 208 -3.44 22.82 30.49
N LEU A 209 -4.01 22.22 31.53
CA LEU A 209 -4.87 22.85 32.53
C LEU A 209 -4.01 23.39 33.67
#